data_AF-A0A2M7B051-F1
#
_entry.id   AF-A0A2M7B051-F1
#
_cell.length_a   1.000
_cell.length_b   1.000
_cell.length_c   1.000
_cell.angle_alpha   90.00
_cell.angle_beta   90.00
_cell.angle_gamma   90.00
#
_symmetry.space_group_name_H-M   'P 1'
#
loop_
_entity.id
_entity.type
_entity.pdbx_description
1 polymer ?
#
loop_
_entity_poly.entity_id
_entity_poly.type
_entity_poly.pdbx_seq_one_letter_code
_entity_poly.pdbx_strand_id
1 'polypeptide(L)' 'MNQELAEVIKIYSTGTHQELSSYLIGKSKDTVIGILVDLLTMYINDKNSSTIREFITVTFAGYGSAEFQNCLGLE' A
#
# COMPACT_ATOMS: atom_id res chain seq x y z
N MET A 1 -12.96 7.20 -6.33
CA MET A 1 -12.32 6.32 -5.33
C MET A 1 -13.22 5.12 -5.14
N ASN A 2 -12.70 3.91 -5.29
CA ASN A 2 -13.48 2.69 -5.14
C ASN A 2 -14.03 2.60 -3.71
N GLN A 3 -15.33 2.34 -3.56
CA GLN A 3 -15.99 2.26 -2.24
C GLN A 3 -15.35 1.18 -1.35
N GLU A 4 -14.83 0.13 -1.98
CA GLU A 4 -14.12 -0.95 -1.31
C GLU A 4 -12.80 -0.48 -0.68
N LEU A 5 -12.03 0.34 -1.39
CA LEU A 5 -10.78 0.91 -0.86
C LEU A 5 -11.06 1.84 0.32
N ALA A 6 -12.13 2.64 0.25
CA ALA A 6 -12.52 3.52 1.35
C ALA A 6 -12.88 2.73 2.62
N GLU A 7 -13.61 1.63 2.49
CA GLU A 7 -13.98 0.78 3.62
C GLU A 7 -12.76 0.05 4.19
N VAL A 8 -11.83 -0.42 3.33
CA VAL A 8 -10.55 -0.99 3.78
C VAL A 8 -9.73 0.01 4.58
N ILE A 9 -9.60 1.25 4.10
CA ILE A 9 -8.88 2.32 4.81
C ILE A 9 -9.54 2.61 6.16
N LYS A 10 -10.87 2.66 6.19
CA LYS A 10 -11.64 2.86 7.43
C LYS A 10 -11.39 1.74 8.44
N ILE A 11 -11.55 0.47 8.04
CA ILE A 11 -11.33 -0.68 8.93
C ILE A 11 -9.87 -0.73 9.40
N TYR A 12 -8.91 -0.47 8.52
CA TYR A 12 -7.50 -0.37 8.91
C TYR A 12 -7.24 0.73 9.95
N SER A 13 -7.94 1.87 9.84
CA SER A 13 -7.70 3.04 10.69
C SER A 13 -8.42 2.98 12.04
N THR A 14 -9.56 2.31 12.12
CA THR A 14 -10.42 2.32 13.33
C THR A 14 -10.73 0.94 13.90
N GLY A 15 -10.48 -0.12 13.13
CA GLY A 15 -10.77 -1.50 13.50
C GLY A 15 -9.53 -2.29 13.92
N THR A 16 -9.74 -3.57 14.15
CA THR A 16 -8.71 -4.55 14.51
C THR A 16 -8.13 -5.24 13.28
N HIS A 17 -6.94 -5.83 13.45
CA HIS A 17 -6.34 -6.65 12.40
C HIS A 17 -7.23 -7.85 12.01
N GLN A 18 -7.94 -8.47 12.97
CA GLN A 18 -8.85 -9.56 12.68
C GLN A 18 -10.04 -9.12 11.83
N GLU A 19 -10.62 -7.95 12.09
CA GLU A 19 -11.73 -7.40 11.30
C GLU A 19 -11.29 -7.11 9.86
N LEU A 20 -10.11 -6.50 9.69
CA LEU A 20 -9.56 -6.25 8.36
C LEU A 20 -9.28 -7.55 7.61
N SER A 21 -8.64 -8.52 8.27
CA SER A 21 -8.33 -9.81 7.68
C SER A 21 -9.59 -10.55 7.25
N SER A 22 -10.61 -10.58 8.12
CA SER A 22 -11.91 -11.20 7.83
C SER A 22 -12.63 -10.50 6.68
N TYR A 23 -12.57 -9.16 6.64
CA TYR A 23 -13.14 -8.36 5.55
C TYR A 23 -12.50 -8.72 4.20
N LEU A 24 -11.16 -8.78 4.15
CA LEU A 24 -10.42 -9.06 2.92
C LEU A 24 -10.56 -10.51 2.46
N ILE A 25 -10.56 -11.49 3.38
CA ILE A 25 -10.77 -12.91 3.07
C ILE A 25 -12.16 -13.14 2.45
N GLY A 26 -13.15 -12.36 2.86
CA GLY A 26 -14.51 -12.43 2.31
C GLY A 26 -14.67 -11.86 0.89
N LYS A 27 -13.64 -11.22 0.31
CA LYS A 27 -13.71 -10.62 -1.03
C LYS A 27 -13.22 -11.57 -2.10
N SER A 28 -13.69 -11.34 -3.33
CA SER A 28 -13.17 -12.04 -4.51
C SER A 28 -11.72 -11.62 -4.78
N LYS A 29 -10.94 -12.49 -5.44
CA LYS A 29 -9.57 -12.16 -5.85
C LYS A 29 -9.52 -10.89 -6.70
N ASP A 30 -10.45 -10.74 -7.65
CA ASP A 30 -10.50 -9.58 -8.53
C ASP A 30 -10.76 -8.28 -7.76
N THR A 31 -11.61 -8.34 -6.73
CA THR A 31 -11.85 -7.20 -5.83
C THR A 31 -10.59 -6.82 -5.06
N VAL A 32 -9.87 -7.79 -4.51
CA VAL A 32 -8.61 -7.53 -3.78
C VAL A 32 -7.55 -6.95 -4.71
N ILE A 33 -7.42 -7.49 -5.92
CA ILE A 33 -6.52 -6.95 -6.96
C ILE A 33 -6.89 -5.50 -7.28
N GLY A 34 -8.18 -5.21 -7.47
CA GLY A 34 -8.66 -3.84 -7.72
C GLY A 34 -8.32 -2.87 -6.59
N ILE A 35 -8.57 -3.26 -5.34
CA ILE A 35 -8.23 -2.45 -4.16
C ILE A 35 -6.72 -2.15 -4.11
N LEU A 36 -5.87 -3.15 -4.36
CA LEU A 36 -4.42 -2.99 -4.35
C LEU A 36 -3.95 -2.06 -5.49
N VAL A 37 -4.49 -2.22 -6.70
CA VAL A 37 -4.17 -1.36 -7.84
C VAL A 37 -4.60 0.08 -7.57
N ASP A 38 -5.79 0.29 -7.01
CA ASP A 38 -6.30 1.62 -6.66
C ASP A 38 -5.42 2.28 -5.58
N LEU A 39 -5.02 1.51 -4.57
CA LEU A 39 -4.11 1.97 -3.51
C LEU A 39 -2.76 2.42 -4.10
N LEU A 40 -2.13 1.58 -4.92
CA LEU A 40 -0.85 1.91 -5.56
C LEU A 40 -0.99 3.12 -6.49
N THR A 41 -2.07 3.20 -7.26
CA THR A 41 -2.35 4.33 -8.16
C THR A 41 -2.50 5.63 -7.39
N MET A 42 -3.21 5.61 -6.26
CA MET A 42 -3.35 6.77 -5.38
C MET A 42 -1.99 7.21 -4.83
N TYR A 43 -1.19 6.27 -4.34
CA TYR A 43 0.14 6.54 -3.78
C TYR A 43 1.15 7.06 -4.81
N ILE A 44 1.14 6.52 -6.04
CA ILE A 44 2.02 6.97 -7.12
C ILE A 44 1.67 8.40 -7.54
N ASN A 45 0.36 8.70 -7.66
CA ASN A 45 -0.12 9.98 -8.15
C ASN A 45 -0.20 11.08 -7.08
N ASP A 46 -0.19 10.73 -5.79
CA ASP A 46 -0.16 11.71 -4.71
C ASP A 46 1.24 12.34 -4.61
N LYS A 47 1.36 13.61 -5.04
CA LYS A 47 2.62 14.39 -5.04
C LYS A 47 3.40 14.33 -3.72
N ASN A 48 2.77 14.06 -2.58
CA ASN A 48 3.42 14.06 -1.26
C ASN A 48 3.87 12.69 -0.73
N SER A 49 3.51 11.58 -1.37
CA SER A 49 3.99 10.25 -0.94
C SER A 49 5.35 9.92 -1.56
N SER A 50 6.44 10.28 -0.88
CA SER A 50 7.82 9.95 -1.32
C SER A 50 8.15 8.46 -1.18
N THR A 51 7.79 7.82 -0.06
CA THR A 51 8.33 6.49 0.31
C THR A 51 7.98 5.36 -0.66
N ILE A 52 6.73 5.27 -1.15
CA ILE A 52 6.34 4.22 -2.11
C ILE A 52 6.93 4.47 -3.50
N ARG A 53 6.91 5.72 -4.00
CA ARG A 53 7.53 6.04 -5.30
C ARG A 53 9.03 5.79 -5.29
N GLU A 54 9.67 6.13 -4.18
CA GLU A 54 11.11 5.95 -3.99
C GLU A 54 11.47 4.48 -3.86
N PHE A 55 10.71 3.69 -3.09
CA PHE A 55 10.84 2.24 -3.03
C PHE A 55 10.68 1.57 -4.41
N ILE A 56 9.67 1.98 -5.19
CA ILE A 56 9.45 1.50 -6.56
C ILE A 56 10.65 1.86 -7.45
N THR A 57 11.12 3.11 -7.41
CA THR A 57 12.24 3.59 -8.24
C THR A 57 13.54 2.85 -7.92
N VAL A 58 13.85 2.66 -6.64
CA VAL A 58 15.03 1.92 -6.15
C VAL A 58 14.96 0.45 -6.57
N THR A 59 13.78 -0.18 -6.42
CA THR A 59 13.55 -1.57 -6.85
C THR A 59 13.71 -1.72 -8.37
N PHE A 60 13.15 -0.81 -9.17
CA PHE A 60 13.31 -0.81 -10.63
C PHE A 60 14.74 -0.51 -11.07
N ALA A 61 15.46 0.33 -10.34
CA ALA A 61 16.85 0.68 -10.62
C ALA A 61 17.87 -0.40 -10.16
N GLY A 62 17.40 -1.44 -9.46
CA GLY A 62 18.23 -2.59 -9.06
C GLY A 62 19.07 -2.36 -7.79
N TYR A 63 18.78 -1.32 -7.01
CA TYR A 63 19.46 -1.08 -5.73
C TYR A 63 18.85 -1.97 -4.63
N GLY A 64 19.69 -2.70 -3.89
CA GLY A 64 19.27 -3.65 -2.85
C GLY A 64 18.76 -2.97 -1.58
N SER A 65 17.91 -3.67 -0.82
CA SER A 65 17.23 -3.16 0.39
C SER A 65 18.14 -2.61 1.50
N ALA A 66 19.44 -2.93 1.49
CA ALA A 66 20.41 -2.44 2.47
C ALA A 66 20.79 -0.96 2.26
N GLU A 67 20.97 -0.51 1.00
CA GLU A 67 21.15 0.92 0.71
C GLU A 67 19.88 1.73 1.03
N PHE A 68 18.71 1.11 0.89
CA PHE A 68 17.41 1.74 1.16
C PHE A 68 17.20 2.07 2.65
N GLN A 69 17.59 1.20 3.58
CA GLN A 69 17.47 1.47 5.03
C GLN A 69 18.41 2.61 5.47
N ASN A 70 19.61 2.67 4.89
CA ASN A 70 20.59 3.70 5.18
C ASN A 70 20.16 5.09 4.67
N CYS A 71 19.57 5.18 3.48
CA CYS A 71 19.10 6.45 2.92
C CYS A 71 17.88 7.04 3.65
N LEU A 72 17.05 6.20 4.28
CA LEU A 72 15.85 6.65 5.01
C LEU A 72 16.12 6.99 6.48
N GLY A 73 17.34 6.79 6.97
CA GLY A 73 17.70 7.03 8.38
C GLY A 73 16.89 6.16 9.36
N LEU A 74 16.52 4.94 8.92
CA LEU A 74 15.76 3.98 9.71
C LEU A 74 16.69 2.96 10.38
N GLU A 75 17.77 3.44 11.00
CA GLU A 75 18.62 2.64 11.91
C GLU A 75 17.96 2.41 13.27
#